data_AF-A0A959C6I1-F1
#
_entry.id   AF-A0A959C6I1-F1
#
_cell.length_a   1.000
_cell.length_b   1.000
_cell.length_c   1.000
_cell.angle_alpha   90.00
_cell.angle_beta   90.00
_cell.angle_gamma   90.00
#
_symmetry.space_group_name_H-M   'P 1'
#
loop_
_entity.id
_entity.type
_entity.pdbx_description
1 polymer ?
#
loop_
_entity_poly.entity_id
_entity_poly.type
_entity_poly.pdbx_seq_one_letter_code
_entity_poly.pdbx_strand_id
1 'polypeptide(L)' 'MSNSFKTKEQLAGELGISPKTLYRRLRKLELDFGRTLLSPKAQQEIMDALGVPDGKKKPPGQNKADQNVLK' A
#
# COMPACT_ATOMS: atom_id res chain seq x y z
N MET A 1 -11.89 -9.12 1.10
CA MET A 1 -10.91 -8.71 0.07
C MET A 1 -10.70 -9.83 -0.92
N SER A 2 -10.49 -9.49 -2.19
CA SER A 2 -10.12 -10.44 -3.23
C SER A 2 -8.76 -11.05 -2.88
N ASN A 3 -8.67 -12.37 -2.69
CA ASN A 3 -7.39 -13.08 -2.48
C ASN A 3 -6.53 -13.17 -3.75
N SER A 4 -6.76 -12.29 -4.72
CA SER A 4 -6.12 -12.35 -6.04
C SER A 4 -5.01 -11.31 -6.14
N PHE A 5 -3.93 -11.70 -6.83
CA PHE A 5 -2.86 -10.81 -7.21
C PHE A 5 -3.38 -9.80 -8.24
N LYS A 6 -3.03 -8.53 -8.06
CA LYS A 6 -3.48 -7.45 -8.95
C LYS A 6 -2.31 -6.63 -9.44
N THR A 7 -2.43 -6.08 -10.64
CA THR A 7 -1.49 -5.06 -11.11
C THR A 7 -1.76 -3.73 -10.40
N LYS A 8 -0.77 -2.83 -10.42
CA LYS A 8 -0.96 -1.45 -9.94
C LYS A 8 -2.05 -0.73 -10.73
N GLU A 9 -2.22 -1.06 -12.02
CA GLU A 9 -3.26 -0.47 -12.86
C GLU A 9 -4.66 -0.92 -12.45
N GLN A 10 -4.85 -2.21 -12.18
CA GLN A 10 -6.11 -2.74 -11.66
C GLN A 10 -6.46 -2.11 -10.31
N LEU A 11 -5.47 -2.05 -9.40
CA LEU A 11 -5.67 -1.42 -8.09
C LEU A 11 -6.02 0.07 -8.23
N ALA A 12 -5.38 0.80 -9.14
CA ALA A 12 -5.70 2.21 -9.41
C ALA A 12 -7.13 2.38 -9.92
N GLY A 13 -7.58 1.49 -10.81
CA GLY A 13 -8.95 1.46 -11.33
C GLY A 13 -9.99 1.24 -10.22
N GLU A 14 -9.74 0.29 -9.31
CA GLU A 14 -10.61 0.04 -8.14
C GLU A 14 -10.68 1.23 -7.20
N LEU A 15 -9.57 1.96 -7.05
CA LEU A 15 -9.50 3.16 -6.24
C LEU A 15 -10.06 4.42 -6.96
N GLY A 16 -10.51 4.30 -8.21
CA GLY A 16 -11.01 5.42 -9.00
C GLY A 16 -9.95 6.49 -9.30
N ILE A 17 -8.66 6.13 -9.28
CA ILE A 17 -7.55 7.05 -9.55
C ILE A 17 -6.78 6.62 -10.79
N SER A 18 -6.11 7.57 -11.44
CA SER A 18 -5.21 7.21 -12.54
C SER A 18 -3.98 6.44 -12.02
N PRO A 19 -3.44 5.47 -12.78
CA PRO A 19 -2.22 4.76 -12.42
C PRO A 19 -1.06 5.71 -12.10
N LYS A 20 -0.93 6.81 -12.86
CA LYS A 20 0.07 7.86 -12.62
C LYS A 20 -0.07 8.50 -11.23
N THR A 21 -1.30 8.70 -10.76
CA THR A 21 -1.57 9.20 -9.41
C THR A 21 -1.16 8.19 -8.36
N LEU A 22 -1.47 6.90 -8.58
CA LEU A 22 -1.04 5.82 -7.70
C LEU A 22 0.49 5.79 -7.59
N TYR A 23 1.22 5.74 -8.71
CA TYR A 23 2.69 5.76 -8.71
C TYR A 23 3.27 6.98 -7.98
N ARG A 24 2.70 8.17 -8.21
CA ARG A 24 3.15 9.40 -7.54
C ARG A 24 2.94 9.33 -6.03
N ARG A 25 1.82 8.76 -5.56
CA ARG A 25 1.54 8.60 -4.13
C ARG A 25 2.43 7.53 -3.50
N LEU A 26 2.62 6.39 -4.16
CA LEU A 26 3.55 5.35 -3.71
C LEU A 26 4.98 5.89 -3.56
N ARG A 27 5.44 6.69 -4.53
CA ARG A 27 6.76 7.34 -4.47
C ARG A 27 6.88 8.33 -3.31
N LYS A 28 5.83 9.09 -3.02
CA LYS A 28 5.79 9.99 -1.85
C LYS A 28 5.81 9.25 -0.52
N LEU A 29 5.31 8.02 -0.49
CA LEU A 29 5.27 7.14 0.67
C LEU A 29 6.51 6.24 0.75
N GLU A 30 7.47 6.41 -0.17
CA GLU A 30 8.68 5.58 -0.28
C GLU A 30 8.39 4.07 -0.37
N LEU A 31 7.21 3.72 -0.90
CA LEU A 31 6.79 2.35 -1.13
C LEU A 31 7.19 1.90 -2.54
N ASP A 32 8.21 1.07 -2.62
CA ASP A 32 8.61 0.41 -3.88
C ASP A 32 8.20 -1.06 -3.89
N PHE A 33 7.26 -1.37 -4.78
CA PHE A 33 6.78 -2.74 -5.04
C PHE A 33 7.27 -3.28 -6.39
N GLY A 34 8.26 -2.62 -7.02
CA GLY A 34 8.85 -3.06 -8.28
C GLY A 34 7.85 -3.15 -9.44
N ARG A 35 8.15 -3.96 -10.45
CA ARG A 35 7.25 -4.22 -11.60
C ARG A 35 6.36 -5.46 -11.39
N THR A 36 6.39 -6.06 -10.20
CA THR A 36 5.67 -7.30 -9.91
C THR A 36 4.19 -7.05 -9.61
N LEU A 37 3.41 -8.12 -9.72
CA LEU A 37 2.03 -8.12 -9.24
C LEU A 37 2.00 -7.83 -7.73
N LEU A 38 1.00 -7.07 -7.30
CA LEU A 38 0.76 -6.76 -5.91
C LEU A 38 0.08 -7.95 -5.25
N SER A 39 0.74 -8.53 -4.25
CA SER A 39 0.13 -9.52 -3.37
C SER A 39 -1.05 -8.90 -2.60
N PRO A 40 -2.01 -9.70 -2.11
CA PRO A 40 -3.10 -9.20 -1.28
C PRO A 40 -2.60 -8.37 -0.08
N LYS A 41 -1.46 -8.76 0.51
CA LYS A 41 -0.81 -8.01 1.59
C LYS A 41 -0.32 -6.63 1.12
N ALA A 42 0.37 -6.57 -0.02
CA ALA A 42 0.84 -5.30 -0.58
C ALA A 42 -0.33 -4.38 -0.97
N GLN A 43 -1.42 -4.94 -1.50
CA GLN A 43 -2.64 -4.17 -1.79
C GLN A 43 -3.19 -3.51 -0.52
N GLN A 44 -3.26 -4.24 0.60
CA GLN A 44 -3.70 -3.69 1.88
C GLN A 44 -2.77 -2.58 2.38
N GLU A 45 -1.45 -2.79 2.33
CA GLU A 45 -0.48 -1.76 2.74
C GLU A 45 -0.62 -0.47 1.94
N ILE A 46 -0.89 -0.58 0.63
CA ILE A 46 -1.15 0.57 -0.24
C ILE A 46 -2.46 1.27 0.16
N MET A 47 -3.55 0.52 0.37
CA MET A 47 -4.83 1.10 0.77
C MET A 47 -4.73 1.83 2.10
N ASP A 48 -4.09 1.20 3.09
CA ASP A 48 -3.83 1.76 4.42
C ASP A 48 -3.00 3.04 4.32
N ALA A 49 -1.91 3.03 3.54
CA ALA A 49 -1.02 4.18 3.38
C ALA A 49 -1.66 5.33 2.59
N LEU A 50 -2.62 5.03 1.72
CA LEU A 50 -3.38 6.04 0.98
C LEU A 50 -4.50 6.69 1.81
N GLY A 51 -4.73 6.20 3.04
CA GLY A 51 -5.81 6.68 3.90
C GLY A 51 -7.19 6.42 3.32
N VAL A 52 -7.31 5.45 2.39
CA VAL A 52 -8.61 4.98 1.92
C VAL A 52 -9.15 4.12 3.06
N PRO A 53 -10.27 4.50 3.69
CA PRO A 53 -10.85 3.69 4.73
C PRO A 53 -11.39 2.43 4.06
N ASP A 54 -10.57 1.38 4.01
CA ASP A 54 -11.13 0.06 4.11
C ASP A 54 -11.96 0.08 5.40
N GLY A 55 -13.20 -0.41 5.37
CA GLY A 55 -14.19 -0.24 6.44
C GLY A 55 -13.80 -0.82 7.81
N LYS A 56 -12.52 -1.13 8.02
CA LYS A 56 -11.87 -1.53 9.25
C LYS A 56 -10.79 -0.51 9.58
N LYS A 57 -11.13 0.50 10.39
CA LYS A 57 -10.17 1.42 11.02
C LYS A 57 -9.01 0.61 11.63
N LYS A 58 -7.79 0.79 11.13
CA LYS A 58 -6.57 0.47 11.88
C LYS A 58 -5.99 1.79 12.39
N PRO A 59 -5.74 1.95 13.70
CA PRO A 59 -5.27 3.21 14.26
C PRO A 59 -3.84 3.52 13.79
N PRO A 60 -3.45 4.82 13.81
CA PRO A 60 -2.11 5.26 13.41
C PRO A 60 -1.09 4.71 14.40
N GLY A 61 -0.27 3.76 13.95
CA GLY A 61 0.69 3.06 14.80
C GLY A 61 1.53 2.04 14.02
N GLN A 62 2.10 2.44 12.89
CA GLN A 62 3.25 1.72 12.33
C GLN A 62 4.52 2.39 12.88
N ASN A 63 4.85 2.12 14.14
CA ASN A 63 6.21 2.33 14.64
C ASN A 63 7.10 1.25 14.00
N LYS A 64 7.73 1.57 12.87
CA LYS A 64 8.99 0.92 12.48
C LYS A 64 10.12 1.59 13.25
N ALA A 65 10.41 1.11 14.44
CA ALA A 65 11.63 1.44 15.17
C ALA A 65 11.92 0.36 16.23
N ASP A 66 12.20 -0.87 15.79
CA ASP A 66 12.98 -1.82 16.58
C ASP A 66 14.26 -2.13 15.78
N GLN A 67 15.11 -1.10 15.72
CA GLN A 67 16.54 -1.25 15.49
C GLN A 67 17.24 -0.49 16.62
N ASN A 68 17.55 -1.19 17.70
CA ASN A 68 18.58 -0.79 18.65
C ASN A 68 19.19 -2.11 19.18
N VAL A 69 20.22 -2.66 18.53
CA VAL A 69 21.64 -2.35 18.77
C VAL A 69 22.01 -2.48 20.25
N LEU A 70 22.79 -3.54 20.52
CA LEU A 70 23.74 -3.77 21.61
C LEU A 70 23.22 -3.90 23.05
N LYS A 71 23.28 -5.14 23.56
CA LYS A 71 23.79 -5.43 24.90
C LYS A 71 24.96 -6.37 24.78
#